data_AF-A0A101VZH5-F1
#
_entry.id   AF-A0A101VZH5-F1
#
_cell.length_a   1.000
_cell.length_b   1.000
_cell.length_c   1.000
_cell.angle_alpha   90.00
_cell.angle_beta   90.00
_cell.angle_gamma   90.00
#
_symmetry.space_group_name_H-M   'P 1'
#
loop_
_entity.id
_entity.type
_entity.pdbx_description
1 polymer ?
#
loop_
_entity_poly.entity_id
_entity_poly.type
_entity_poly.pdbx_seq_one_letter_code
_entity_poly.pdbx_strand_id
1 'polypeptide(L)'
;MLDLEKKNFWIVGLIVMVISFCMLLVGVKIVLGNELIVRNIVAFLVFSVVTGIIALLLVYFRLNLSLIFFIAGLTIGFFEMYRAFLSDMSGWGDLIGIMSLFMWSITGLGIGILIQFGRYLYTKFKK
;
A
#
# COMPACT_ATOMS: atom_id res chain seq x y z
N MET A 1 -8.84 18.59 -3.83
CA MET A 1 -7.40 18.47 -3.50
C MET A 1 -7.35 18.44 -1.97
N LEU A 2 -6.85 17.37 -1.35
CA LEU A 2 -6.90 17.21 0.11
C LEU A 2 -5.95 18.23 0.77
N ASP A 3 -6.46 19.41 1.11
CA ASP A 3 -5.78 20.37 1.98
C ASP A 3 -5.97 19.90 3.44
N LEU A 4 -5.19 18.90 3.84
CA LEU A 4 -5.10 18.52 5.23
C LEU A 4 -4.27 19.58 5.98
N GLU A 5 -4.85 20.17 7.02
CA GLU A 5 -4.13 21.07 7.91
C GLU A 5 -2.85 20.39 8.43
N LYS A 6 -1.74 21.14 8.53
CA LYS A 6 -0.42 20.65 8.98
C LYS A 6 -0.45 19.88 10.31
N LYS A 7 -1.52 20.00 11.10
CA LYS A 7 -1.67 19.32 12.40
C LYS A 7 -2.06 17.84 12.28
N ASN A 8 -2.69 17.42 11.17
CA ASN A 8 -3.37 16.13 11.09
C ASN A 8 -2.81 15.17 10.02
N PHE A 9 -1.70 15.48 9.35
CA PHE A 9 -1.17 14.62 8.28
C PHE A 9 -0.75 13.22 8.74
N TRP A 10 -0.32 13.08 10.01
CA TRP A 10 0.04 11.79 10.60
C TRP A 10 -1.12 10.79 10.61
N ILE A 11 -2.36 11.29 10.66
CA ILE A 11 -3.58 10.47 10.68
C ILE A 11 -3.68 9.61 9.42
N VAL A 12 -3.31 10.13 8.25
CA VAL A 12 -3.37 9.35 7.00
C VAL A 12 -2.42 8.17 7.03
N GLY A 13 -1.18 8.38 7.47
CA GLY A 13 -0.20 7.31 7.61
C GLY A 13 -0.64 6.23 8.59
N LEU A 14 -1.21 6.66 9.73
CA LEU A 14 -1.74 5.75 10.75
C LEU A 14 -2.95 4.96 10.22
N ILE A 15 -3.86 5.59 9.48
CA ILE A 15 -4.99 4.91 8.84
C ILE A 15 -4.49 3.86 7.84
N VAL A 16 -3.54 4.21 6.97
CA VAL A 16 -2.98 3.27 5.98
C VAL A 16 -2.29 2.10 6.68
N MET A 17 -1.55 2.36 7.77
CA MET A 17 -0.92 1.33 8.58
C MET A 17 -1.96 0.36 9.16
N VAL A 18 -2.95 0.88 9.88
CA VAL A 18 -3.98 0.06 10.54
C VAL A 18 -4.78 -0.74 9.51
N ILE A 19 -5.22 -0.11 8.42
CA ILE A 19 -5.97 -0.79 7.35
C ILE A 19 -5.11 -1.89 6.71
N SER A 20 -3.85 -1.60 6.38
CA SER A 20 -2.95 -2.59 5.76
C SER A 20 -2.72 -3.79 6.67
N PHE A 21 -2.53 -3.55 7.97
CA PHE A 21 -2.35 -4.61 8.96
C PHE A 21 -3.61 -5.47 9.09
N CYS A 22 -4.78 -4.83 9.22
CA CYS A 22 -6.06 -5.53 9.31
C CYS A 22 -6.33 -6.37 8.04
N MET A 23 -6.06 -5.82 6.85
CA MET A 23 -6.24 -6.57 5.60
C MET A 23 -5.29 -7.77 5.51
N LEU A 24 -4.02 -7.64 5.89
CA LEU A 24 -3.11 -8.79 5.92
C LEU A 24 -3.56 -9.87 6.91
N LEU A 25 -4.01 -9.48 8.10
CA LEU A 25 -4.54 -10.43 9.08
C LEU A 25 -5.78 -11.15 8.55
N VAL A 26 -6.71 -10.43 7.92
CA VAL A 26 -7.90 -11.02 7.30
C VAL A 26 -7.51 -11.98 6.17
N GLY A 27 -6.62 -11.55 5.27
CA GLY A 27 -6.15 -12.38 4.16
C GLY A 27 -5.51 -13.68 4.61
N VAL A 28 -4.56 -13.62 5.54
CA VAL A 28 -3.83 -14.83 5.92
C VAL A 28 -4.61 -15.70 6.90
N LYS A 29 -5.28 -15.12 7.90
CA LYS A 29 -6.00 -15.91 8.91
C LYS A 29 -7.33 -16.45 8.40
N ILE A 30 -8.12 -15.59 7.75
CA ILE A 30 -9.51 -15.90 7.42
C ILE A 30 -9.60 -16.52 6.02
N VAL A 31 -8.92 -15.94 5.03
CA VAL A 31 -9.03 -16.41 3.64
C VAL A 31 -8.14 -17.60 3.37
N LEU A 32 -6.87 -17.55 3.79
CA LEU A 32 -5.92 -18.65 3.62
C LEU A 32 -6.12 -19.80 4.62
N GLY A 33 -6.77 -19.52 5.76
CA GLY A 33 -6.92 -20.49 6.85
C GLY A 33 -5.61 -20.89 7.54
N ASN A 34 -4.51 -20.16 7.29
CA ASN A 34 -3.20 -20.48 7.84
C ASN A 34 -3.11 -20.10 9.33
N GLU A 35 -2.37 -20.91 10.09
CA GLU A 35 -2.09 -20.59 11.49
C GLU A 35 -1.21 -19.34 11.61
N LEU A 36 -1.58 -18.45 12.53
CA LEU A 36 -0.84 -17.24 12.81
C LEU A 36 0.40 -17.53 13.66
N ILE A 37 1.49 -17.88 13.00
CA ILE A 37 2.81 -17.97 13.64
C ILE A 37 3.30 -16.54 13.94
N VAL A 38 3.94 -16.35 15.10
CA VAL A 38 4.49 -15.04 15.54
C VAL A 38 5.33 -14.36 14.44
N ARG A 39 6.09 -15.16 13.68
CA ARG A 39 6.91 -14.68 12.56
C ARG A 39 6.08 -13.96 11.48
N ASN A 40 4.90 -14.47 11.16
CA ASN A 40 4.02 -13.90 10.14
C ASN A 40 3.40 -12.59 10.64
N ILE A 41 3.00 -12.55 11.91
CA ILE A 41 2.46 -11.33 12.54
C ILE A 41 3.50 -10.20 12.49
N VAL A 42 4.76 -10.49 12.81
CA VAL A 42 5.86 -9.52 12.71
C VAL A 42 6.03 -9.03 11.28
N ALA A 43 5.99 -9.92 10.29
CA ALA A 43 6.09 -9.53 8.87
C ALA A 43 4.94 -8.60 8.45
N PHE A 44 3.70 -8.88 8.88
CA PHE A 44 2.56 -8.01 8.58
C PHE A 44 2.69 -6.65 9.25
N LEU A 45 3.15 -6.62 10.49
CA LEU A 45 3.39 -5.39 11.23
C LEU A 45 4.47 -4.54 10.55
N VAL A 46 5.59 -5.15 10.13
CA VAL A 46 6.64 -4.45 9.40
C VAL A 46 6.10 -3.87 8.09
N PHE A 47 5.40 -4.66 7.29
CA PHE A 47 4.85 -4.16 6.02
C PHE A 47 3.89 -2.99 6.23
N SER A 48 2.93 -3.15 7.14
CA SER A 48 1.94 -2.10 7.42
C SER A 48 2.55 -0.83 7.99
N VAL A 49 3.58 -0.95 8.83
CA VAL A 49 4.35 0.21 9.30
C VAL A 49 5.05 0.92 8.14
N VAL A 50 5.71 0.16 7.26
CA VAL A 50 6.40 0.71 6.09
C VAL A 50 5.41 1.43 5.15
N THR A 51 4.28 0.81 4.82
CA THR A 51 3.29 1.44 3.93
C THR A 51 2.65 2.68 4.57
N GLY A 52 2.41 2.65 5.89
CA GLY A 52 1.95 3.79 6.66
C GLY A 52 2.96 4.96 6.66
N ILE A 53 4.25 4.68 6.86
CA ILE A 53 5.32 5.69 6.79
C ILE A 53 5.40 6.28 5.38
N ILE A 54 5.33 5.46 4.33
CA ILE A 54 5.34 5.94 2.94
C ILE A 54 4.15 6.90 2.71
N ALA A 55 2.94 6.49 3.07
CA ALA A 55 1.76 7.35 2.95
C ALA A 55 1.90 8.66 3.73
N LEU A 56 2.43 8.60 4.96
CA LEU A 56 2.71 9.77 5.78
C LEU A 56 3.67 10.73 5.10
N LEU A 57 4.79 10.23 4.56
CA LEU A 57 5.78 11.04 3.86
C LEU A 57 5.19 11.70 2.61
N LEU A 58 4.40 10.95 1.84
CA LEU A 58 3.72 11.50 0.65
C LEU A 58 2.78 12.65 1.02
N VAL A 59 2.00 12.53 2.11
CA VAL A 59 1.15 13.64 2.60
C VAL A 59 2.00 14.80 3.13
N TYR A 60 3.05 14.51 3.91
CA TYR A 60 3.93 15.53 4.50
C TYR A 60 4.57 16.42 3.43
N PHE A 61 5.07 15.82 2.35
CA PHE A 61 5.63 16.53 1.20
C PHE A 61 4.58 17.07 0.22
N ARG A 62 3.28 16.96 0.54
CA ARG A 62 2.16 17.37 -0.32
C ARG A 62 2.17 16.69 -1.70
N LEU A 63 2.68 15.46 -1.74
CA LEU A 63 2.75 14.62 -2.94
C LEU A 63 1.40 13.94 -3.21
N ASN A 64 0.36 14.75 -3.40
CA ASN A 64 -1.03 14.29 -3.49
C ASN A 64 -1.28 13.32 -4.65
N LEU A 65 -0.61 13.52 -5.80
CA LEU A 65 -0.74 12.61 -6.94
C LEU A 65 -0.09 11.26 -6.62
N SER A 66 1.14 11.28 -6.10
CA SER A 66 1.84 10.06 -5.72
C SER A 66 1.09 9.28 -4.65
N LEU A 67 0.46 9.96 -3.69
CA LEU A 67 -0.39 9.33 -2.67
C LEU A 67 -1.58 8.58 -3.28
N ILE A 68 -2.28 9.20 -4.25
CA ILE A 68 -3.44 8.57 -4.91
C ILE A 68 -3.00 7.30 -5.63
N PHE A 69 -1.93 7.36 -6.42
CA PHE A 69 -1.42 6.18 -7.13
C PHE A 69 -0.88 5.11 -6.19
N PHE A 70 -0.26 5.50 -5.08
CA PHE A 70 0.20 4.56 -4.05
C PHE A 70 -0.97 3.83 -3.39
N ILE A 71 -2.02 4.55 -2.98
CA ILE A 71 -3.24 3.95 -2.40
C ILE A 71 -3.95 3.05 -3.43
N ALA A 72 -4.02 3.47 -4.69
CA ALA A 72 -4.58 2.65 -5.76
C ALA A 72 -3.77 1.35 -5.94
N GLY A 73 -2.43 1.44 -5.96
CA GLY A 73 -1.54 0.28 -6.02
C GLY A 73 -1.72 -0.66 -4.84
N LEU A 74 -1.82 -0.14 -3.60
CA LEU A 74 -2.13 -0.94 -2.43
C LEU A 74 -3.48 -1.65 -2.54
N THR A 75 -4.52 -0.92 -2.97
CA THR A 75 -5.87 -1.47 -3.13
C THR A 75 -5.90 -2.60 -4.16
N ILE A 76 -5.27 -2.40 -5.32
CA ILE A 76 -5.16 -3.43 -6.37
C ILE A 76 -4.32 -4.60 -5.86
N GLY A 77 -3.21 -4.33 -5.18
CA GLY A 77 -2.35 -5.37 -4.60
C GLY A 77 -3.06 -6.24 -3.58
N PHE A 78 -3.88 -5.65 -2.71
CA PHE A 78 -4.71 -6.41 -1.77
C PHE A 78 -5.77 -7.22 -2.51
N PHE A 79 -6.44 -6.65 -3.50
CA PHE A 79 -7.44 -7.36 -4.30
C PHE A 79 -6.83 -8.58 -5.02
N GLU A 80 -5.68 -8.42 -5.66
CA GLU A 80 -4.95 -9.49 -6.32
C GLU A 80 -4.46 -10.56 -5.33
N MET A 81 -3.99 -10.13 -4.14
CA MET A 81 -3.62 -11.05 -3.07
C MET A 81 -4.80 -11.95 -2.67
N TYR A 82 -5.96 -11.36 -2.38
CA TYR A 82 -7.15 -12.14 -2.04
C TYR A 82 -7.61 -13.04 -3.18
N ARG A 83 -7.55 -12.55 -4.43
CA ARG A 83 -7.89 -13.38 -5.60
C ARG A 83 -6.96 -14.59 -5.72
N ALA A 84 -5.65 -14.38 -5.52
CA ALA A 84 -4.65 -15.45 -5.57
C ALA A 84 -4.85 -16.48 -4.45
N PHE A 85 -5.23 -16.02 -3.25
CA PHE A 85 -5.55 -16.89 -2.11
C PHE A 85 -6.79 -17.76 -2.35
N LEU A 86 -7.78 -17.23 -3.10
CA LEU A 86 -9.01 -17.95 -3.42
C LEU A 86 -8.89 -18.83 -4.66
N SER A 87 -7.97 -18.52 -5.58
CA SER A 87 -7.67 -19.39 -6.71
C SER A 87 -6.88 -20.59 -6.21
N ASP A 88 -7.40 -21.80 -6.40
CA ASP A 88 -6.84 -23.08 -5.97
C ASP A 88 -5.53 -23.41 -6.72
N MET A 89 -4.49 -22.61 -6.47
CA MET A 89 -3.21 -22.65 -7.15
C MET A 89 -2.25 -23.59 -6.42
N SER A 90 -2.59 -24.87 -6.28
CA SER A 90 -1.66 -25.97 -5.90
C SER A 90 -0.58 -25.64 -4.84
N GLY A 91 -0.90 -24.83 -3.82
CA GLY A 91 0.03 -24.38 -2.76
C GLY A 91 0.91 -23.16 -3.06
N TRP A 92 0.86 -22.58 -4.27
CA TRP A 92 1.58 -21.36 -4.65
C TRP A 92 0.79 -20.06 -4.41
N GLY A 93 -0.52 -20.16 -4.18
CA GLY A 93 -1.43 -19.02 -4.02
C GLY A 93 -0.95 -18.03 -2.94
N ASP A 94 -0.44 -18.54 -1.82
CA ASP A 94 0.10 -17.78 -0.71
C ASP A 94 1.25 -16.85 -1.13
N LEU A 95 2.24 -17.43 -1.82
CA LEU A 95 3.43 -16.70 -2.25
C LEU A 95 3.07 -15.69 -3.34
N ILE A 96 2.28 -16.12 -4.33
CA ILE A 96 1.84 -15.27 -5.44
C ILE A 96 1.02 -14.09 -4.92
N GLY A 97 0.11 -14.33 -3.98
CA GLY A 97 -0.72 -13.29 -3.41
C GLY A 97 0.11 -12.24 -2.68
N ILE A 98 1.03 -12.65 -1.80
CA ILE A 98 1.91 -11.70 -1.08
C ILE A 98 2.84 -10.96 -2.06
N MET A 99 3.40 -11.65 -3.05
CA MET A 99 4.23 -11.01 -4.08
C MET A 99 3.44 -9.98 -4.89
N SER A 100 2.19 -10.29 -5.25
CA SER A 100 1.34 -9.35 -5.99
C SER A 100 1.09 -8.07 -5.21
N LEU A 101 0.88 -8.17 -3.89
CA LEU A 101 0.72 -7.01 -3.02
C LEU A 101 1.96 -6.11 -3.07
N PHE A 102 3.16 -6.68 -2.95
CA PHE A 102 4.41 -5.90 -3.06
C PHE A 102 4.58 -5.27 -4.45
N MET A 103 4.37 -6.05 -5.50
CA MET A 103 4.55 -5.59 -6.88
C MET A 103 3.63 -4.42 -7.20
N TRP A 104 2.34 -4.52 -6.87
CA TRP A 104 1.37 -3.45 -7.11
C TRP A 104 1.60 -2.23 -6.22
N SER A 105 2.03 -2.42 -4.98
CA SER A 105 2.37 -1.30 -4.07
C SER A 105 3.57 -0.51 -4.58
N ILE A 106 4.65 -1.19 -4.99
CA ILE A 106 5.85 -0.56 -5.55
C ILE A 106 5.52 0.12 -6.89
N THR A 107 4.75 -0.54 -7.74
CA THR A 107 4.35 0.01 -9.05
C THR A 107 3.50 1.26 -8.87
N GLY A 108 2.51 1.24 -7.96
CA GLY A 108 1.69 2.41 -7.64
C GLY A 108 2.52 3.57 -7.10
N LEU A 109 3.48 3.29 -6.21
CA LEU A 109 4.41 4.31 -5.72
C LEU A 109 5.28 4.89 -6.85
N GLY A 110 5.88 4.04 -7.67
CA GLY A 110 6.78 4.43 -8.76
C GLY A 110 6.07 5.28 -9.82
N ILE A 111 4.93 4.79 -10.33
CA ILE A 111 4.08 5.53 -11.27
C ILE A 111 3.64 6.87 -10.65
N GLY A 112 3.21 6.84 -9.39
CA GLY A 112 2.79 8.03 -8.66
C GLY A 112 3.87 9.10 -8.56
N ILE A 113 5.12 8.71 -8.29
CA ILE A 113 6.27 9.63 -8.22
C ILE A 113 6.59 10.16 -9.62
N LEU A 114 6.62 9.31 -10.65
CA LEU A 114 6.90 9.72 -12.03
C LEU A 114 5.89 10.75 -12.55
N ILE A 115 4.59 10.50 -12.34
CA ILE A 115 3.53 11.42 -12.75
C ILE A 115 3.62 12.75 -12.00
N GLN A 116 3.87 12.69 -10.70
CA GLN A 116 4.04 13.89 -9.88
C GLN A 116 5.25 14.72 -10.33
N PHE A 117 6.37 14.07 -10.62
CA PHE A 117 7.57 14.71 -11.14
C PHE A 117 7.33 15.35 -12.52
N GLY A 118 6.67 14.63 -13.44
CA GLY A 118 6.30 15.15 -14.75
C GLY A 118 5.41 16.40 -14.67
N ARG A 119 4.41 16.40 -13.76
CA ARG A 119 3.57 17.59 -13.51
C ARG A 119 4.38 18.77 -12.97
N TYR A 120 5.30 18.51 -12.05
CA TYR A 120 6.17 19.55 -11.51
C TYR A 120 7.02 20.21 -12.59
N LEU A 121 7.67 19.41 -13.46
CA LEU A 121 8.45 19.93 -14.58
C LEU A 121 7.57 20.72 -15.56
N TYR A 122 6.42 20.19 -15.98
CA TYR A 122 5.52 20.89 -16.90
C TYR A 122 5.09 22.26 -16.37
N THR A 123 4.76 22.33 -15.08
CA THR A 123 4.37 23.60 -14.44
C THR A 123 5.53 24.59 -14.35
N LYS A 124 6.76 24.09 -14.18
CA LYS A 124 7.98 24.89 -14.11
C LYS A 124 8.38 25.47 -15.47
N PHE A 125 8.24 24.71 -16.56
CA PHE A 125 8.62 25.15 -17.90
C PHE A 125 7.54 25.95 -18.64
N LYS A 126 6.27 25.85 -18.22
CA LYS A 126 5.17 26.68 -18.75
C LYS A 126 5.14 28.09 -18.15
N LYS A 127 5.80 28.29 -17.01
CA LYS A 127 6.08 29.61 -16.43
C LYS A 127 7.35 30.18 -17.05
#